data_AF-A0A1H9GCH4-F1
#
_entry.id   AF-A0A1H9GCH4-F1
#
_cell.length_a   1.000
_cell.length_b   1.000
_cell.length_c   1.000
_cell.angle_alpha   90.00
_cell.angle_beta   90.00
_cell.angle_gamma   90.00
#
_symmetry.space_group_name_H-M   'P 1'
#
loop_
_entity.id
_entity.type
_entity.pdbx_description
1 polymer ?
#
loop_
_entity_poly.entity_id
_entity_poly.type
_entity_poly.pdbx_seq_one_letter_code
_entity_poly.pdbx_strand_id
1 'polypeptide(L)'
;MSRPWYARIPSPLIMLMLIVLAVGAMTWLLPAGLYERVAVDGRMRVVPGSYHEVEASPLNLFDIFRAFPDGYKRATPIIFICLVSALMFSILEATMTIENVVGKVVSRMGSKHAELLIVLLTFVYGALGIMVGYENNIATIPIAAVVMLALGGDLILAAGVSIGGMTVAFGLSPINFYTVGNGHLIADLPLFSGWALRSVVCAGGLLLMAWYNVRYYRRLKADPESGIGRGLDVSGMQLSKPLNEYSITPRNWWLLTVFLAGLGIVLYGVFKWELHINDTSAIFLMVMVVCALTSGLSGREVTEAGFKSIAQMAPATFIIGMATTVSVIMEQGQIQDTISHGLAQALSGLPTYASAVGMSIGQSGLNLLIPSGSGQAMATLPVMIPLGEALGLSPQISILAFQIGDGVTNLFNPSLGGLVAMLSLCRVPFDRWLRFALPLTGMLLVWAWVGLLVAVAIGYS
;
A
#
# COMPACT_ATOMS: atom_id res chain seq x y z
N MET A 1 -22.23 12.06 26.75
CA MET A 1 -21.86 10.96 25.83
C MET A 1 -20.35 10.88 25.78
N SER A 2 -19.74 9.77 26.17
CA SER A 2 -18.30 9.56 26.02
C SER A 2 -17.92 9.71 24.55
N ARG A 3 -16.94 10.56 24.24
CA ARG A 3 -16.41 10.62 22.87
C ARG A 3 -16.04 9.20 22.42
N PRO A 4 -16.55 8.74 21.27
CA PRO A 4 -16.24 7.40 20.78
C PRO A 4 -14.72 7.23 20.64
N TRP A 5 -14.21 6.00 20.83
CA TRP A 5 -12.77 5.73 20.92
C TRP A 5 -11.97 6.29 19.73
N TYR A 6 -12.56 6.26 18.54
CA TYR A 6 -11.95 6.76 17.31
C TYR A 6 -11.77 8.28 17.28
N ALA A 7 -12.57 9.05 18.04
CA ALA A 7 -12.45 10.50 18.12
C ALA A 7 -11.25 10.93 18.99
N ARG A 8 -10.55 9.94 19.57
CA ARG A 8 -9.29 10.12 20.29
C ARG A 8 -8.08 9.74 19.43
N ILE A 9 -8.26 9.20 18.22
CA ILE A 9 -7.16 8.89 17.31
C ILE A 9 -6.57 10.24 16.84
N PRO A 10 -5.27 10.51 17.09
CA PRO A 10 -4.64 11.73 16.63
C PRO A 10 -4.63 11.82 15.09
N SER A 11 -4.46 13.02 14.54
CA SER A 11 -4.27 13.15 13.09
C SER A 11 -3.03 12.36 12.64
N PRO A 12 -2.97 11.88 11.38
CA PRO A 12 -1.80 11.15 10.87
C PRO A 12 -0.48 11.89 11.08
N LEU A 13 -0.51 13.22 10.98
CA LEU A 13 0.64 14.07 11.21
C LEU A 13 1.13 13.96 12.67
N ILE A 14 0.22 14.02 13.64
CA ILE A 14 0.55 13.85 15.06
C ILE A 14 1.02 12.42 15.33
N MET A 15 0.34 11.41 14.77
CA MET A 15 0.74 10.01 14.92
C MET A 15 2.17 9.78 14.45
N LEU A 16 2.53 10.28 13.27
CA LEU A 16 3.88 10.13 12.73
C LEU A 16 4.92 10.92 13.52
N MET A 17 4.60 12.13 13.98
CA MET A 17 5.49 12.87 14.86
C MET A 17 5.77 12.08 16.16
N LEU A 18 4.74 11.47 16.75
CA LEU A 18 4.91 10.61 17.92
C LEU A 18 5.75 9.37 17.62
N ILE A 19 5.57 8.74 16.44
CA ILE A 19 6.39 7.60 16.02
C ILE A 19 7.85 8.03 15.82
N VAL A 20 8.11 9.16 15.16
CA VAL A 20 9.45 9.71 14.98
C VAL A 20 10.14 9.95 16.31
N LEU A 21 9.45 10.56 17.28
CA LEU A 21 9.99 10.80 18.62
C LEU A 21 10.20 9.49 19.40
N ALA A 22 9.28 8.54 19.28
CA ALA A 22 9.41 7.23 19.93
C ALA A 22 10.60 6.44 19.37
N VAL A 23 10.76 6.42 18.05
CA VAL A 23 11.89 5.75 17.38
C VAL A 23 13.21 6.47 17.65
N GLY A 24 13.21 7.80 17.71
CA GLY A 24 14.35 8.57 18.20
C GLY A 24 14.73 8.17 19.63
N ALA A 25 13.75 8.02 20.52
CA ALA A 25 13.98 7.55 21.87
C ALA A 25 14.48 6.10 21.96
N MET A 26 14.05 5.24 21.03
CA MET A 26 14.57 3.87 20.93
C MET A 26 16.08 3.84 20.65
N THR A 27 16.66 4.86 20.02
CA THR A 27 18.11 4.95 19.80
C THR A 27 18.91 5.14 21.10
N TRP A 28 18.25 5.56 22.19
CA TRP A 28 18.86 5.62 23.53
C TRP A 28 18.65 4.34 24.35
N LEU A 29 17.58 3.59 24.04
CA LEU A 29 17.16 2.43 24.82
C LEU A 29 17.73 1.11 24.27
N LEU A 30 17.89 1.03 22.95
CA LEU A 30 18.38 -0.16 22.27
C LEU A 30 19.86 0.00 21.93
N PRO A 31 20.67 -1.07 22.06
CA PRO A 31 22.05 -1.04 21.60
C PRO A 31 22.10 -0.87 20.07
N ALA A 32 23.09 -0.13 19.59
CA ALA A 32 23.45 -0.15 18.18
C ALA A 32 24.04 -1.51 17.85
N GLY A 33 23.52 -2.15 16.81
CA GLY A 33 23.94 -3.49 16.44
C GLY A 33 23.92 -3.68 14.94
N LEU A 34 24.84 -4.50 14.44
CA LEU A 34 24.92 -4.83 13.03
C LEU A 34 25.10 -6.34 12.84
N TYR A 35 24.49 -6.85 11.79
CA TYR A 35 24.92 -8.11 11.19
C TYR A 35 26.02 -7.86 10.18
N GLU A 36 27.00 -8.77 10.12
CA GLU A 36 27.93 -8.83 9.01
C GLU A 36 27.17 -9.17 7.72
N ARG A 37 27.52 -8.50 6.64
CA ARG A 37 26.91 -8.71 5.33
C ARG A 37 28.01 -9.04 4.32
N VAL A 38 27.83 -10.13 3.58
CA VAL A 38 28.74 -10.58 2.53
C VAL A 38 28.05 -10.51 1.17
N ALA A 39 28.79 -10.12 0.14
CA ALA A 39 28.29 -10.14 -1.23
C ALA A 39 28.31 -11.57 -1.77
N VAL A 40 27.12 -12.14 -2.00
CA VAL A 40 26.94 -13.43 -2.68
C VAL A 40 26.13 -13.16 -3.94
N ASP A 41 26.68 -13.50 -5.11
CA ASP A 41 26.05 -13.26 -6.42
C ASP A 41 25.60 -11.81 -6.67
N GLY A 42 26.42 -10.84 -6.23
CA GLY A 42 26.15 -9.41 -6.36
C GLY A 42 25.09 -8.86 -5.40
N ARG A 43 24.66 -9.65 -4.41
CA ARG A 43 23.68 -9.26 -3.38
C ARG A 43 24.28 -9.34 -1.99
N MET A 44 24.00 -8.33 -1.17
CA MET A 44 24.41 -8.32 0.23
C MET A 44 23.52 -9.27 1.03
N ARG A 45 24.09 -10.34 1.58
CA ARG A 45 23.42 -11.28 2.48
C ARG A 45 24.00 -11.16 3.87
N VAL A 46 23.12 -11.09 4.87
CA VAL A 46 23.53 -11.14 6.28
C VAL A 46 24.04 -12.54 6.60
N VAL A 47 25.17 -12.62 7.30
CA VAL A 47 25.76 -13.86 7.80
C VAL A 47 25.00 -14.28 9.07
N PRO A 48 24.35 -15.46 9.10
CA PRO A 48 23.63 -15.93 10.27
C PRO A 48 24.55 -16.02 11.50
N GLY A 49 24.06 -15.54 12.66
CA GLY A 49 24.83 -15.56 13.90
C GLY A 49 25.94 -14.50 14.04
N SER A 50 26.14 -13.64 13.03
CA SER A 50 27.17 -12.59 13.04
C SER A 50 26.78 -11.30 13.78
N TYR A 51 25.63 -11.30 14.46
CA TYR A 51 25.16 -10.12 15.19
C TYR A 51 26.19 -9.71 16.24
N HIS A 52 26.60 -8.45 16.19
CA HIS A 52 27.44 -7.85 17.21
C HIS A 52 26.98 -6.43 17.49
N GLU A 53 27.14 -6.00 18.73
CA GLU A 53 26.94 -4.61 19.11
C GLU A 53 28.09 -3.77 18.57
N VAL A 54 27.77 -2.57 18.10
CA VAL A 54 28.74 -1.58 17.62
C VAL A 54 28.75 -0.38 18.55
N GLU A 55 29.69 0.53 18.34
CA GLU A 55 29.73 1.78 19.10
C GLU A 55 28.39 2.50 18.98
N ALA A 56 27.80 2.84 20.14
CA ALA A 56 26.47 3.42 20.17
C ALA A 56 26.45 4.75 19.40
N SER A 57 25.50 4.88 18.48
CA SER A 57 25.23 6.10 17.72
C SER A 57 23.84 6.66 18.07
N PRO A 58 23.59 7.05 19.34
CA PRO A 58 22.32 7.62 19.73
C PRO A 58 22.11 8.98 19.06
N LEU A 59 20.94 9.19 18.47
CA LEU A 59 20.62 10.48 17.86
C LEU A 59 20.32 11.49 18.97
N ASN A 60 20.91 12.68 18.90
CA ASN A 60 20.47 13.78 19.75
C ASN A 60 19.17 14.39 19.21
N LEU A 61 18.55 15.28 19.98
CA LEU A 61 17.28 15.89 19.58
C LEU A 61 17.37 16.62 18.23
N PHE A 62 18.48 17.30 17.95
CA PHE A 62 18.66 18.01 16.67
C PHE A 62 18.78 17.03 15.50
N ASP A 63 19.49 15.91 15.67
CA ASP A 63 19.64 14.89 14.64
C ASP A 63 18.29 14.24 14.28
N ILE A 64 17.41 14.02 15.27
CA ILE A 64 16.04 13.54 15.05
C ILE A 64 15.28 14.49 14.10
N PHE A 65 15.39 15.81 14.28
CA PHE A 65 14.75 16.77 13.38
C PHE A 65 15.49 16.95 12.05
N ARG A 66 16.82 16.83 12.05
CA ARG A 66 17.65 16.88 10.83
C ARG A 66 17.37 15.68 9.90
N ALA A 67 16.92 14.55 10.45
CA ALA A 67 16.53 13.39 9.67
C ALA A 67 15.33 13.66 8.74
N PHE A 68 14.51 14.70 8.98
CA PHE A 68 13.36 15.02 8.12
C PHE A 68 13.79 15.35 6.68
N PRO A 69 14.69 16.32 6.40
CA PRO A 69 15.24 16.54 5.07
C PRO A 69 15.70 15.27 4.35
N ASP A 70 16.40 14.37 5.05
CA ASP A 70 16.87 13.09 4.49
C ASP A 70 15.72 12.13 4.20
N GLY A 71 14.71 12.08 5.08
CA GLY A 71 13.46 11.37 4.87
C GLY A 71 12.73 11.84 3.61
N TYR A 72 12.62 13.15 3.41
CA TYR A 72 12.00 13.72 2.20
C TYR A 72 12.82 13.44 0.94
N LYS A 73 14.15 13.53 1.02
CA LYS A 73 15.03 13.16 -0.08
C LYS A 73 14.79 11.71 -0.51
N ARG A 74 14.71 10.79 0.44
CA ARG A 74 14.42 9.37 0.19
C ARG A 74 12.99 9.12 -0.30
N ALA A 75 12.02 9.92 0.16
CA ALA A 75 10.61 9.85 -0.23
C ALA A 75 10.31 10.42 -1.62
N THR A 76 11.26 11.14 -2.24
CA THR A 76 11.09 11.83 -3.53
C THR A 76 10.38 10.99 -4.60
N PRO A 77 10.72 9.71 -4.85
CA PRO A 77 10.07 8.92 -5.88
C PRO A 77 8.57 8.73 -5.64
N ILE A 78 8.17 8.47 -4.38
CA ILE A 78 6.76 8.30 -4.00
C ILE A 78 6.03 9.65 -4.06
N ILE A 79 6.65 10.72 -3.58
CA ILE A 79 6.07 12.08 -3.67
C ILE A 79 5.83 12.46 -5.13
N PHE A 80 6.79 12.20 -6.01
CA PHE A 80 6.73 12.60 -7.40
C PHE A 80 5.67 11.84 -8.20
N ILE A 81 5.57 10.51 -8.04
CA ILE A 81 4.49 9.75 -8.71
C ILE A 81 3.10 10.22 -8.28
N CYS A 82 2.93 10.62 -7.02
CA CYS A 82 1.66 11.15 -6.51
C CYS A 82 1.29 12.49 -7.17
N LEU A 83 2.26 13.40 -7.27
CA LEU A 83 2.06 14.71 -7.90
C LEU A 83 1.73 14.57 -9.38
N VAL A 84 2.46 13.73 -10.11
CA VAL A 84 2.21 13.48 -11.54
C VAL A 84 0.84 12.82 -11.75
N SER A 85 0.47 11.87 -10.89
CA SER A 85 -0.85 11.23 -10.90
C SER A 85 -1.98 12.26 -10.69
N ALA A 86 -1.81 13.16 -9.73
CA ALA A 86 -2.76 14.23 -9.43
C ALA A 86 -2.91 15.20 -10.62
N LEU A 87 -1.80 15.58 -11.24
CA LEU A 87 -1.78 16.43 -12.44
C LEU A 87 -2.50 15.75 -13.61
N MET A 88 -2.14 14.51 -13.93
CA MET A 88 -2.79 13.73 -14.99
C MET A 88 -4.30 13.62 -14.76
N PHE A 89 -4.72 13.28 -13.53
CA PHE A 89 -6.13 13.14 -13.21
C PHE A 89 -6.89 14.46 -13.35
N SER A 90 -6.30 15.58 -12.94
CA SER A 90 -6.93 16.91 -13.06
C SER A 90 -7.29 17.29 -14.50
N ILE A 91 -6.51 16.85 -15.49
CA ILE A 91 -6.82 17.06 -16.91
C ILE A 91 -7.99 16.17 -17.35
N LEU A 92 -8.01 14.90 -16.92
CA LEU A 92 -9.12 13.99 -17.23
C LEU A 92 -10.43 14.42 -16.57
N GLU A 93 -10.36 15.03 -15.39
CA GLU A 93 -11.48 15.66 -14.68
C GLU A 93 -11.95 16.93 -15.41
N ALA A 94 -11.05 17.87 -15.69
CA ALA A 94 -11.37 19.13 -16.38
C ALA A 94 -11.95 18.92 -17.79
N THR A 95 -11.61 17.81 -18.46
CA THR A 95 -12.18 17.44 -19.77
C THR A 95 -13.50 16.68 -19.69
N MET A 96 -14.01 16.41 -18.48
CA MET A 96 -15.18 15.54 -18.22
C MET A 96 -14.99 14.10 -18.69
N THR A 97 -13.76 13.66 -18.96
CA THR A 97 -13.49 12.33 -19.53
C THR A 97 -13.95 11.24 -18.57
N ILE A 98 -13.58 11.35 -17.29
CA ILE A 98 -13.92 10.36 -16.26
C ILE A 98 -15.43 10.30 -16.04
N GLU A 99 -16.09 11.44 -15.81
CA GLU A 99 -17.54 11.50 -15.60
C GLU A 99 -18.31 10.89 -16.78
N ASN A 100 -17.95 11.21 -18.02
CA ASN A 100 -18.62 10.70 -19.21
C ASN A 100 -18.48 9.18 -19.37
N VAL A 101 -17.28 8.63 -19.10
CA VAL A 101 -17.04 7.19 -19.17
C VAL A 101 -17.81 6.47 -18.08
N VAL A 102 -17.69 6.93 -16.83
CA VAL A 102 -18.36 6.31 -15.68
C VAL A 102 -19.87 6.41 -15.80
N GLY A 103 -20.41 7.60 -16.11
CA GLY A 103 -21.84 7.80 -16.32
C GLY A 103 -22.42 6.92 -17.42
N LYS A 104 -21.66 6.67 -18.51
CA LYS A 104 -22.10 5.77 -19.58
C LYS A 104 -22.10 4.30 -19.16
N VAL A 105 -21.10 3.86 -18.40
CA VAL A 105 -21.03 2.50 -17.86
C VAL A 105 -22.17 2.25 -16.87
N VAL A 106 -22.37 3.18 -15.93
CA VAL A 106 -23.41 3.08 -14.90
C VAL A 106 -24.81 3.13 -15.51
N SER A 107 -25.05 3.99 -16.51
CA SER A 107 -26.34 4.03 -17.21
C SER A 107 -26.67 2.74 -17.98
N ARG A 108 -25.66 2.02 -18.50
CA ARG A 108 -25.85 0.71 -19.14
C ARG A 108 -26.08 -0.42 -18.16
N MET A 109 -25.31 -0.46 -17.07
CA MET A 109 -25.36 -1.58 -16.11
C MET A 109 -26.55 -1.47 -15.15
N GLY A 110 -27.01 -0.25 -14.86
CA GLY A 110 -28.07 0.01 -13.88
C GLY A 110 -27.63 -0.31 -12.44
N SER A 111 -28.34 0.27 -11.46
CA SER A 111 -28.06 0.06 -10.02
C SER A 111 -28.25 -1.39 -9.55
N LYS A 112 -28.98 -2.22 -10.32
CA LYS A 112 -29.24 -3.63 -10.03
C LYS A 112 -27.97 -4.50 -9.99
N HIS A 113 -26.90 -4.09 -10.68
CA HIS A 113 -25.64 -4.83 -10.74
C HIS A 113 -24.51 -4.19 -9.91
N ALA A 114 -24.82 -3.24 -9.03
CA ALA A 114 -23.82 -2.51 -8.25
C ALA A 114 -22.94 -3.44 -7.40
N GLU A 115 -23.52 -4.45 -6.76
CA GLU A 115 -22.77 -5.41 -5.94
C GLU A 115 -21.78 -6.25 -6.77
N LEU A 116 -22.21 -6.71 -7.96
CA LEU A 116 -21.34 -7.43 -8.88
C LEU A 116 -20.18 -6.53 -9.34
N LEU A 117 -20.46 -5.26 -9.62
CA LEU A 117 -19.44 -4.31 -10.03
C LEU A 117 -18.44 -4.02 -8.90
N ILE A 118 -18.90 -3.92 -7.65
CA ILE A 118 -18.03 -3.80 -6.46
C ILE A 118 -17.09 -5.00 -6.37
N VAL A 119 -17.60 -6.22 -6.54
CA VAL A 119 -16.79 -7.45 -6.53
C VAL A 119 -15.77 -7.42 -7.67
N LEU A 120 -16.22 -7.21 -8.91
CA LEU A 120 -15.34 -7.19 -10.08
C LEU A 120 -14.25 -6.13 -9.96
N LEU A 121 -14.59 -4.91 -9.52
CA LEU A 121 -13.60 -3.85 -9.33
C LEU A 121 -12.63 -4.18 -8.21
N THR A 122 -13.07 -4.80 -7.11
CA THR A 122 -12.15 -5.25 -6.05
C THR A 122 -11.11 -6.22 -6.62
N PHE A 123 -11.52 -7.14 -7.49
CA PHE A 123 -10.59 -8.05 -8.18
C PHE A 123 -9.71 -7.36 -9.23
N VAL A 124 -10.23 -6.37 -9.96
CA VAL A 124 -9.43 -5.58 -10.92
C VAL A 124 -8.33 -4.81 -10.20
N TYR A 125 -8.66 -4.10 -9.11
CA TYR A 125 -7.67 -3.40 -8.28
C TYR A 125 -6.73 -4.39 -7.57
N GLY A 126 -7.23 -5.57 -7.17
CA GLY A 126 -6.40 -6.65 -6.68
C GLY A 126 -5.38 -7.15 -7.70
N ALA A 127 -5.79 -7.38 -8.94
CA ALA A 127 -4.91 -7.78 -10.02
C ALA A 127 -3.84 -6.70 -10.30
N LEU A 128 -4.21 -5.42 -10.27
CA LEU A 128 -3.24 -4.32 -10.35
C LEU A 128 -2.22 -4.37 -9.20
N GLY A 129 -2.65 -4.70 -7.98
CA GLY A 129 -1.76 -4.87 -6.83
C GLY A 129 -0.79 -6.05 -6.99
N ILE A 130 -1.25 -7.18 -7.54
CA ILE A 130 -0.41 -8.36 -7.81
C ILE A 130 0.62 -8.06 -8.90
N MET A 131 0.20 -7.39 -9.98
CA MET A 131 0.99 -7.26 -11.19
C MET A 131 1.97 -6.10 -11.14
N VAL A 132 1.55 -4.95 -10.61
CA VAL A 132 2.26 -3.68 -10.83
C VAL A 132 2.90 -3.17 -9.55
N GLY A 133 2.44 -3.67 -8.40
CA GLY A 133 2.80 -3.13 -7.11
C GLY A 133 1.83 -2.05 -6.63
N TYR A 134 2.01 -1.62 -5.40
CA TYR A 134 1.08 -0.73 -4.73
C TYR A 134 1.23 0.72 -5.25
N GLU A 135 2.41 1.31 -5.14
CA GLU A 135 2.68 2.71 -5.45
C GLU A 135 2.45 3.07 -6.92
N ASN A 136 2.68 2.12 -7.83
CA ASN A 136 2.57 2.34 -9.27
C ASN A 136 1.12 2.53 -9.75
N ASN A 137 0.13 2.27 -8.90
CA ASN A 137 -1.29 2.38 -9.24
C ASN A 137 -2.00 3.58 -8.60
N ILE A 138 -1.28 4.46 -7.91
CA ILE A 138 -1.84 5.64 -7.21
C ILE A 138 -2.75 6.48 -8.14
N ALA A 139 -2.37 6.61 -9.42
CA ALA A 139 -3.13 7.33 -10.45
C ALA A 139 -4.55 6.80 -10.71
N THR A 140 -4.82 5.54 -10.39
CA THR A 140 -6.10 4.89 -10.68
C THR A 140 -7.17 5.17 -9.62
N ILE A 141 -6.77 5.54 -8.39
CA ILE A 141 -7.66 5.63 -7.23
C ILE A 141 -8.85 6.59 -7.41
N PRO A 142 -8.68 7.79 -8.00
CA PRO A 142 -9.82 8.69 -8.20
C PRO A 142 -10.92 8.10 -9.09
N ILE A 143 -10.59 7.17 -10.00
CA ILE A 143 -11.59 6.50 -10.84
C ILE A 143 -12.55 5.68 -9.98
N ALA A 144 -12.03 4.95 -8.98
CA ALA A 144 -12.88 4.21 -8.05
C ALA A 144 -13.80 5.13 -7.23
N ALA A 145 -13.34 6.33 -6.86
CA ALA A 145 -14.17 7.32 -6.17
C ALA A 145 -15.39 7.71 -7.01
N VAL A 146 -15.17 8.09 -8.27
CA VAL A 146 -16.27 8.47 -9.17
C VAL A 146 -17.22 7.29 -9.41
N VAL A 147 -16.70 6.08 -9.63
CA VAL A 147 -17.54 4.90 -9.86
C VAL A 147 -18.36 4.53 -8.63
N MET A 148 -17.77 4.48 -7.43
CA MET A 148 -18.51 4.11 -6.22
C MET A 148 -19.55 5.15 -5.83
N LEU A 149 -19.26 6.45 -6.00
CA LEU A 149 -20.25 7.50 -5.78
C LEU A 149 -21.41 7.38 -6.78
N ALA A 150 -21.13 7.11 -8.05
CA ALA A 150 -22.15 6.90 -9.07
C ALA A 150 -23.07 5.69 -8.80
N LEU A 151 -22.58 4.67 -8.09
CA LEU A 151 -23.38 3.51 -7.66
C LEU A 151 -24.18 3.76 -6.36
N GLY A 152 -24.09 4.96 -5.79
CA GLY A 152 -24.71 5.31 -4.52
C GLY A 152 -23.96 4.78 -3.29
N GLY A 153 -22.66 4.54 -3.42
CA GLY A 153 -21.74 4.32 -2.29
C GLY A 153 -21.15 5.63 -1.77
N ASP A 154 -20.08 5.54 -0.98
CA ASP A 154 -19.33 6.67 -0.45
C ASP A 154 -17.81 6.53 -0.76
N LEU A 155 -17.01 7.53 -0.38
CA LEU A 155 -15.56 7.52 -0.57
C LEU A 155 -14.85 6.43 0.25
N ILE A 156 -15.44 5.95 1.35
CA ILE A 156 -14.88 4.84 2.13
C ILE A 156 -15.03 3.52 1.38
N LEU A 157 -16.18 3.28 0.74
CA LEU A 157 -16.36 2.15 -0.15
C LEU A 157 -15.42 2.25 -1.36
N ALA A 158 -15.21 3.45 -1.90
CA ALA A 158 -14.22 3.68 -2.96
C ALA A 158 -12.82 3.24 -2.52
N ALA A 159 -12.35 3.72 -1.37
CA ALA A 159 -11.08 3.31 -0.78
C ALA A 159 -11.04 1.80 -0.49
N GLY A 160 -12.13 1.20 -0.03
CA GLY A 160 -12.21 -0.25 0.18
C GLY A 160 -12.03 -1.01 -1.13
N VAL A 161 -12.78 -0.67 -2.16
CA VAL A 161 -12.71 -1.36 -3.47
C VAL A 161 -11.34 -1.19 -4.11
N SER A 162 -10.78 0.01 -4.13
CA SER A 162 -9.50 0.27 -4.79
C SER A 162 -8.30 -0.02 -3.90
N ILE A 163 -8.11 0.79 -2.86
CA ILE A 163 -6.95 0.75 -1.98
C ILE A 163 -6.91 -0.59 -1.25
N GLY A 164 -7.99 -0.96 -0.57
CA GLY A 164 -8.00 -2.21 0.20
C GLY A 164 -7.90 -3.46 -0.68
N GLY A 165 -8.58 -3.50 -1.83
CA GLY A 165 -8.43 -4.58 -2.81
C GLY A 165 -6.97 -4.74 -3.28
N MET A 166 -6.33 -3.62 -3.58
CA MET A 166 -4.93 -3.59 -4.00
C MET A 166 -3.95 -3.97 -2.90
N THR A 167 -4.10 -3.43 -1.69
CA THR A 167 -3.22 -3.72 -0.55
C THR A 167 -3.29 -5.19 -0.17
N VAL A 168 -4.50 -5.77 -0.10
CA VAL A 168 -4.68 -7.19 0.21
C VAL A 168 -3.99 -8.08 -0.81
N ALA A 169 -4.20 -7.79 -2.10
CA ALA A 169 -3.64 -8.60 -3.17
C ALA A 169 -2.12 -8.42 -3.31
N PHE A 170 -1.61 -7.20 -3.11
CA PHE A 170 -0.17 -6.91 -3.06
C PHE A 170 0.50 -7.66 -1.91
N GLY A 171 -0.08 -7.55 -0.71
CA GLY A 171 0.45 -8.14 0.50
C GLY A 171 0.45 -9.66 0.48
N LEU A 172 -0.62 -10.28 -0.03
CA LEU A 172 -0.75 -11.74 -0.11
C LEU A 172 -0.36 -12.32 -1.48
N SER A 173 0.25 -11.52 -2.36
CA SER A 173 0.53 -11.89 -3.75
C SER A 173 1.41 -13.15 -3.90
N PRO A 174 1.11 -14.07 -4.83
CA PRO A 174 1.97 -15.20 -5.12
C PRO A 174 3.26 -14.84 -5.88
N ILE A 175 3.29 -13.68 -6.53
CA ILE A 175 4.34 -13.29 -7.49
C ILE A 175 4.90 -11.89 -7.25
N ASN A 176 4.71 -11.33 -6.06
CA ASN A 176 5.22 -10.00 -5.74
C ASN A 176 6.75 -10.04 -5.61
N PHE A 177 7.43 -9.35 -6.53
CA PHE A 177 8.89 -9.31 -6.59
C PHE A 177 9.51 -8.65 -5.35
N TYR A 178 8.87 -7.60 -4.82
CA TYR A 178 9.39 -6.82 -3.70
C TYR A 178 9.42 -7.61 -2.37
N THR A 179 8.48 -8.55 -2.20
CA THR A 179 8.37 -9.37 -0.99
C THR A 179 8.82 -10.80 -1.24
N VAL A 180 8.01 -11.59 -1.94
CA VAL A 180 8.26 -13.02 -2.20
C VAL A 180 9.49 -13.21 -3.08
N GLY A 181 9.67 -12.39 -4.11
CA GLY A 181 10.84 -12.43 -4.98
C GLY A 181 12.12 -12.22 -4.21
N ASN A 182 12.26 -11.09 -3.51
CA ASN A 182 13.41 -10.81 -2.64
C ASN A 182 13.63 -11.91 -1.59
N GLY A 183 12.56 -12.41 -0.97
CA GLY A 183 12.66 -13.51 -0.02
C GLY A 183 13.24 -14.78 -0.63
N HIS A 184 12.77 -15.20 -1.81
CA HIS A 184 13.34 -16.36 -2.51
C HIS A 184 14.80 -16.14 -2.89
N LEU A 185 15.17 -14.92 -3.29
CA LEU A 185 16.54 -14.57 -3.65
C LEU A 185 17.48 -14.57 -2.43
N ILE A 186 16.98 -14.23 -1.24
CA ILE A 186 17.71 -14.34 0.03
C ILE A 186 17.87 -15.81 0.43
N ALA A 187 16.84 -16.63 0.18
CA ALA A 187 16.78 -18.04 0.55
C ALA A 187 17.35 -19.02 -0.49
N ASP A 188 17.92 -18.52 -1.60
CA ASP A 188 18.35 -19.35 -2.75
C ASP A 188 17.26 -20.26 -3.33
N LEU A 189 16.01 -19.82 -3.28
CA LEU A 189 14.86 -20.55 -3.84
C LEU A 189 14.56 -20.12 -5.28
N PRO A 190 13.99 -21.02 -6.12
CA PRO A 190 13.47 -20.63 -7.42
C PRO A 190 12.43 -19.51 -7.29
N LEU A 191 12.55 -18.48 -8.13
CA LEU A 191 11.63 -17.34 -8.12
C LEU A 191 10.18 -17.82 -8.25
N PHE A 192 9.32 -17.30 -7.36
CA PHE A 192 7.89 -17.63 -7.25
C PHE A 192 7.55 -19.13 -7.11
N SER A 193 8.50 -19.96 -6.64
CA SER A 193 8.19 -21.31 -6.16
C SER A 193 7.13 -21.30 -5.05
N GLY A 194 6.32 -22.35 -5.00
CA GLY A 194 5.22 -22.47 -4.03
C GLY A 194 4.01 -21.55 -4.29
N TRP A 195 3.95 -20.86 -5.44
CA TRP A 195 2.87 -19.93 -5.81
C TRP A 195 1.45 -20.45 -5.55
N ALA A 196 1.20 -21.76 -5.65
CA ALA A 196 -0.14 -22.35 -5.54
C ALA A 196 -0.82 -22.03 -4.20
N LEU A 197 -0.13 -22.25 -3.06
CA LEU A 197 -0.70 -21.96 -1.75
C LEU A 197 -0.92 -20.46 -1.56
N ARG A 198 0.06 -19.65 -2.00
CA ARG A 198 -0.04 -18.18 -1.96
C ARG A 198 -1.22 -17.66 -2.78
N SER A 199 -1.49 -18.25 -3.95
CA SER A 199 -2.65 -17.90 -4.78
C SER A 199 -3.97 -18.19 -4.07
N VAL A 200 -4.08 -19.31 -3.35
CA VAL A 200 -5.28 -19.63 -2.56
C VAL A 200 -5.47 -18.61 -1.43
N VAL A 201 -4.39 -18.30 -0.69
CA VAL A 201 -4.43 -17.30 0.39
C VAL A 201 -4.78 -15.91 -0.16
N CYS A 202 -4.19 -15.50 -1.28
CA CYS A 202 -4.48 -14.23 -1.95
C CYS A 202 -5.94 -14.14 -2.41
N ALA A 203 -6.40 -15.16 -3.15
CA ALA A 203 -7.77 -15.21 -3.66
C ALA A 203 -8.80 -15.19 -2.54
N GLY A 204 -8.57 -15.94 -1.45
CA GLY A 204 -9.44 -15.91 -0.27
C GLY A 204 -9.43 -14.54 0.44
N GLY A 205 -8.28 -13.87 0.51
CA GLY A 205 -8.18 -12.51 1.03
C GLY A 205 -8.97 -11.51 0.18
N LEU A 206 -8.87 -11.59 -1.14
CA LEU A 206 -9.65 -10.78 -2.07
C LEU A 206 -11.15 -11.05 -2.00
N LEU A 207 -11.55 -12.32 -1.85
CA LEU A 207 -12.95 -12.68 -1.65
C LEU A 207 -13.50 -12.10 -0.35
N LEU A 208 -12.72 -12.18 0.74
CA LEU A 208 -13.07 -11.59 2.02
C LEU A 208 -13.19 -10.06 1.91
N MET A 209 -12.29 -9.43 1.16
CA MET A 209 -12.34 -8.00 0.89
C MET A 209 -13.60 -7.59 0.09
N ALA A 210 -13.88 -8.32 -0.99
CA ALA A 210 -15.06 -8.09 -1.82
C ALA A 210 -16.36 -8.28 -1.02
N TRP A 211 -16.43 -9.34 -0.20
CA TRP A 211 -17.54 -9.56 0.72
C TRP A 211 -17.72 -8.40 1.70
N TYR A 212 -16.62 -7.91 2.28
CA TYR A 212 -16.65 -6.80 3.23
C TYR A 212 -17.14 -5.49 2.57
N ASN A 213 -16.66 -5.21 1.35
CA ASN A 213 -17.11 -4.08 0.54
C ASN A 213 -18.62 -4.17 0.22
N VAL A 214 -19.11 -5.33 -0.24
CA VAL A 214 -20.54 -5.54 -0.53
C VAL A 214 -21.39 -5.42 0.74
N ARG A 215 -20.92 -5.98 1.86
CA ARG A 215 -21.59 -5.84 3.16
C ARG A 215 -21.72 -4.37 3.57
N TYR A 216 -20.64 -3.60 3.42
CA TYR A 216 -20.64 -2.18 3.72
C TYR A 216 -21.57 -1.38 2.78
N TYR A 217 -21.57 -1.68 1.48
CA TYR A 217 -22.48 -1.10 0.51
C TYR A 217 -23.95 -1.37 0.84
N ARG A 218 -24.32 -2.62 1.16
CA ARG A 218 -25.69 -2.97 1.56
C ARG A 218 -26.13 -2.22 2.81
N ARG A 219 -25.23 -2.03 3.77
CA ARG A 219 -25.49 -1.24 4.97
C ARG A 219 -25.74 0.24 4.63
N LEU A 220 -24.91 0.85 3.78
CA LEU A 220 -25.11 2.21 3.28
C LEU A 220 -26.45 2.39 2.57
N LYS A 221 -26.86 1.40 1.77
CA LYS A 221 -28.15 1.42 1.06
C LYS A 221 -29.35 1.31 1.99
N ALA A 222 -29.23 0.53 3.07
CA ALA A 222 -30.29 0.37 4.07
C ALA A 222 -30.39 1.56 5.02
N ASP A 223 -29.25 2.15 5.40
CA ASP A 223 -29.15 3.30 6.29
C ASP A 223 -28.00 4.23 5.84
N PRO A 224 -28.30 5.27 5.03
CA PRO A 224 -27.30 6.23 4.57
C PRO A 224 -26.59 6.98 5.70
N GLU A 225 -27.24 7.14 6.85
CA GLU A 225 -26.69 7.87 8.00
C GLU A 225 -25.61 7.05 8.73
N SER A 226 -25.58 5.73 8.51
CA SER A 226 -24.57 4.83 9.05
C SER A 226 -23.21 4.88 8.34
N GLY A 227 -23.13 5.62 7.22
CA GLY A 227 -21.92 5.73 6.40
C GLY A 227 -20.73 6.34 7.14
N ILE A 228 -19.60 5.65 7.11
CA ILE A 228 -18.33 6.14 7.69
C ILE A 228 -17.85 7.38 6.93
N GLY A 229 -18.10 7.46 5.62
CA GLY A 229 -17.70 8.56 4.74
C GLY A 229 -18.62 9.78 4.76
N ARG A 230 -19.59 9.85 5.69
CA ARG A 230 -20.52 10.97 5.78
C ARG A 230 -19.80 12.30 6.02
N GLY A 231 -20.17 13.31 5.25
CA GLY A 231 -19.66 14.68 5.36
C GLY A 231 -18.29 14.90 4.73
N LEU A 232 -17.75 13.89 4.03
CA LEU A 232 -16.55 14.07 3.22
C LEU A 232 -16.86 14.91 1.98
N ASP A 233 -15.89 15.73 1.57
CA ASP A 233 -15.99 16.53 0.37
C ASP A 233 -15.88 15.64 -0.88
N VAL A 234 -16.94 15.65 -1.66
CA VAL A 234 -17.13 14.85 -2.89
C VAL A 234 -17.17 15.74 -4.15
N SER A 235 -16.85 17.03 -4.01
CA SER A 235 -16.86 18.00 -5.11
C SER A 235 -15.92 17.58 -6.24
N GLY A 236 -16.42 17.56 -7.48
CA GLY A 236 -15.67 17.12 -8.66
C GLY A 236 -15.57 15.59 -8.84
N MET A 237 -16.09 14.79 -7.90
CA MET A 237 -16.11 13.32 -8.01
C MET A 237 -17.52 12.75 -8.24
N GLN A 238 -18.54 13.60 -8.22
CA GLN A 238 -19.91 13.21 -8.48
C GLN A 238 -20.26 13.37 -9.94
N LEU A 239 -21.24 12.58 -10.39
CA LEU A 239 -21.85 12.78 -11.70
C LEU A 239 -22.66 14.09 -11.67
N SER A 240 -22.21 15.08 -12.43
CA SER A 240 -22.82 16.40 -12.56
C SER A 240 -24.11 16.44 -13.40
N LYS A 241 -24.44 15.36 -14.13
CA LYS A 241 -25.59 15.30 -15.06
C LYS A 241 -26.45 14.05 -14.83
N PRO A 242 -27.72 14.05 -15.28
CA PRO A 242 -28.52 12.84 -15.37
C PRO A 242 -27.84 11.71 -16.18
N LEU A 243 -28.05 10.46 -15.78
CA LEU A 243 -27.37 9.29 -16.37
C LEU A 243 -27.57 9.14 -17.88
N ASN A 244 -28.72 9.58 -18.40
CA ASN A 244 -29.08 9.52 -19.82
C ASN A 244 -28.38 10.58 -20.69
N GLU A 245 -27.81 11.63 -20.09
CA GLU A 245 -27.12 12.71 -20.81
C GLU A 245 -25.63 12.42 -21.04
N TYR A 246 -25.08 11.40 -20.36
CA TYR A 246 -23.68 11.03 -20.53
C TYR A 246 -23.42 10.37 -21.89
N SER A 247 -22.41 10.89 -22.59
CA SER A 247 -21.92 10.38 -23.86
C SER A 247 -20.40 10.42 -23.89
N ILE A 248 -19.80 9.38 -24.48
CA ILE A 248 -18.35 9.33 -24.66
C ILE A 248 -18.03 9.99 -26.00
N THR A 249 -17.41 11.17 -25.94
CA THR A 249 -16.99 11.89 -27.15
C THR A 249 -15.74 11.25 -27.76
N PRO A 250 -15.40 11.51 -29.04
CA PRO A 250 -14.14 11.06 -29.63
C PRO A 250 -12.90 11.54 -28.85
N ARG A 251 -12.97 12.76 -28.31
CA ARG A 251 -11.93 13.31 -27.43
C ARG A 251 -11.76 12.48 -26.16
N ASN A 252 -12.88 12.11 -25.52
CA ASN A 252 -12.83 11.27 -24.31
C ASN A 252 -12.23 9.90 -24.62
N TRP A 253 -12.58 9.30 -25.77
CA TRP A 253 -12.00 8.05 -26.23
C TRP A 253 -10.49 8.16 -26.43
N TRP A 254 -10.03 9.25 -27.05
CA TRP A 254 -8.61 9.52 -27.23
C TRP A 254 -7.88 9.63 -25.89
N LEU A 255 -8.34 10.50 -24.98
CA LEU A 255 -7.72 10.70 -23.67
C LEU A 255 -7.71 9.43 -22.82
N LEU A 256 -8.81 8.67 -22.85
CA LEU A 256 -8.88 7.37 -22.18
C LEU A 256 -7.89 6.37 -22.78
N THR A 257 -7.74 6.34 -24.11
CA THR A 257 -6.80 5.45 -24.79
C THR A 257 -5.36 5.81 -24.44
N VAL A 258 -5.00 7.09 -24.41
CA VAL A 258 -3.66 7.55 -23.98
C VAL A 258 -3.38 7.11 -22.54
N PHE A 259 -4.34 7.28 -21.64
CA PHE A 259 -4.22 6.81 -20.25
C PHE A 259 -4.05 5.29 -20.16
N LEU A 260 -4.93 4.51 -20.81
CA LEU A 260 -4.87 3.05 -20.77
C LEU A 260 -3.62 2.49 -21.46
N ALA A 261 -3.12 3.13 -22.52
CA ALA A 261 -1.87 2.78 -23.16
C ALA A 261 -0.69 3.03 -22.22
N GLY A 262 -0.65 4.18 -21.54
CA GLY A 262 0.34 4.47 -20.50
C GLY A 262 0.33 3.44 -19.38
N LEU A 263 -0.86 3.10 -18.86
CA LEU A 263 -1.01 2.04 -17.87
C LEU A 263 -0.49 0.71 -18.40
N GLY A 264 -0.87 0.30 -19.62
CA GLY A 264 -0.39 -0.93 -20.26
C GLY A 264 1.13 -0.99 -20.45
N ILE A 265 1.77 0.14 -20.79
CA ILE A 265 3.24 0.24 -20.87
C ILE A 265 3.86 0.04 -19.49
N VAL A 266 3.28 0.61 -18.43
CA VAL A 266 3.75 0.37 -17.06
C VAL A 266 3.59 -1.11 -16.69
N LEU A 267 2.43 -1.72 -16.97
CA LEU A 267 2.19 -3.15 -16.70
C LEU A 267 3.27 -4.03 -17.35
N TYR A 268 3.53 -3.80 -18.64
CA TYR A 268 4.52 -4.56 -19.39
C TYR A 268 5.96 -4.24 -18.97
N GLY A 269 6.25 -2.97 -18.73
CA GLY A 269 7.58 -2.48 -18.41
C GLY A 269 8.08 -2.96 -17.05
N VAL A 270 7.21 -3.03 -16.03
CA VAL A 270 7.59 -3.55 -14.70
C VAL A 270 8.10 -4.99 -14.79
N PHE A 271 7.43 -5.86 -15.57
CA PHE A 271 7.84 -7.26 -15.69
C PHE A 271 8.97 -7.51 -16.69
N LYS A 272 8.98 -6.81 -17.84
CA LYS A 272 9.89 -7.14 -18.95
C LYS A 272 11.12 -6.23 -19.01
N TRP A 273 10.97 -4.97 -18.61
CA TRP A 273 12.03 -3.96 -18.65
C TRP A 273 12.52 -3.58 -17.26
N GLU A 274 12.00 -4.22 -16.20
CA GLU A 274 12.35 -3.94 -14.81
C GLU A 274 12.20 -2.45 -14.47
N LEU A 275 11.12 -1.83 -14.97
CA LEU A 275 10.83 -0.44 -14.69
C LEU A 275 10.60 -0.22 -13.20
N HIS A 276 11.25 0.80 -12.65
CA HIS A 276 11.11 1.22 -11.27
C HIS A 276 10.12 2.39 -11.17
N ILE A 277 9.85 2.84 -9.94
CA ILE A 277 8.89 3.91 -9.65
C ILE A 277 9.21 5.23 -10.38
N ASN A 278 10.49 5.55 -10.60
CA ASN A 278 10.89 6.76 -11.34
C ASN A 278 10.51 6.65 -12.84
N ASP A 279 10.71 5.48 -13.44
CA ASP A 279 10.33 5.23 -14.84
C ASP A 279 8.82 5.28 -15.00
N THR A 280 8.09 4.70 -14.05
CA THR A 280 6.63 4.76 -13.99
C THR A 280 6.13 6.20 -13.87
N SER A 281 6.78 7.01 -13.03
CA SER A 281 6.47 8.44 -12.91
C SER A 281 6.73 9.20 -14.21
N ALA A 282 7.83 8.89 -14.91
CA ALA A 282 8.14 9.49 -16.20
C ALA A 282 7.09 9.13 -17.26
N ILE A 283 6.61 7.88 -17.28
CA ILE A 283 5.53 7.45 -18.19
C ILE A 283 4.23 8.21 -17.89
N PHE A 284 3.82 8.31 -16.64
CA PHE A 284 2.61 9.09 -16.30
C PHE A 284 2.78 10.59 -16.59
N LEU A 285 3.99 11.13 -16.50
CA LEU A 285 4.30 12.51 -16.89
C LEU A 285 4.14 12.70 -18.40
N MET A 286 4.64 11.75 -19.21
CA MET A 286 4.42 11.75 -20.66
C MET A 286 2.93 11.66 -21.00
N VAL A 287 2.19 10.76 -20.34
CA VAL A 287 0.72 10.64 -20.49
C VAL A 287 0.03 11.96 -20.14
N MET A 288 0.39 12.58 -19.02
CA MET A 288 -0.14 13.88 -18.60
C MET A 288 0.07 14.96 -19.67
N VAL A 289 1.29 15.05 -20.22
CA VAL A 289 1.63 16.02 -21.27
C VAL A 289 0.83 15.76 -22.55
N VAL A 290 0.73 14.51 -23.00
CA VAL A 290 -0.07 14.16 -24.20
C VAL A 290 -1.55 14.48 -23.97
N CYS A 291 -2.10 14.15 -22.80
CA CYS A 291 -3.46 14.50 -22.41
C CYS A 291 -3.65 16.02 -22.40
N ALA A 292 -2.73 16.80 -21.82
CA ALA A 292 -2.80 18.26 -21.81
C ALA A 292 -2.88 18.83 -23.24
N LEU A 293 -1.96 18.40 -24.12
CA LEU A 293 -1.87 18.88 -25.49
C LEU A 293 -3.09 18.52 -26.35
N THR A 294 -3.74 17.39 -26.06
CA THR A 294 -4.88 16.87 -26.83
C THR A 294 -6.23 17.06 -26.13
N SER A 295 -6.25 17.70 -24.96
CA SER A 295 -7.46 17.96 -24.16
C SER A 295 -8.40 18.99 -24.77
N GLY A 296 -7.89 19.87 -25.63
CA GLY A 296 -8.61 21.05 -26.11
C GLY A 296 -8.85 22.10 -25.01
N LEU A 297 -8.23 21.96 -23.84
CA LEU A 297 -8.17 23.00 -22.81
C LEU A 297 -7.11 24.05 -23.18
N SER A 298 -7.35 25.30 -22.81
CA SER A 298 -6.32 26.34 -22.85
C SER A 298 -5.21 26.05 -21.84
N GLY A 299 -3.99 26.56 -22.10
CA GLY A 299 -2.87 26.41 -21.17
C GLY A 299 -3.17 26.97 -19.76
N ARG A 300 -4.05 27.98 -19.68
CA ARG A 300 -4.53 28.53 -18.41
C ARG A 300 -5.41 27.53 -17.65
N GLU A 301 -6.38 26.91 -18.31
CA GLU A 301 -7.26 25.91 -17.70
C GLU A 301 -6.46 24.68 -17.22
N VAL A 302 -5.49 24.22 -18.01
CA VAL A 302 -4.58 23.13 -17.62
C VAL A 302 -3.80 23.51 -16.36
N THR A 303 -3.28 24.73 -16.30
CA THR A 303 -2.49 25.21 -15.15
C THR A 303 -3.35 25.38 -13.89
N GLU A 304 -4.54 25.99 -14.02
CA GLU A 304 -5.48 26.17 -12.90
C GLU A 304 -5.94 24.82 -12.33
N ALA A 305 -6.30 23.86 -13.19
CA ALA A 305 -6.66 22.50 -12.78
C ALA A 305 -5.48 21.78 -12.12
N GLY A 306 -4.29 21.87 -12.71
CA GLY A 306 -3.08 21.24 -12.21
C GLY A 306 -2.66 21.76 -10.83
N PHE A 307 -2.59 23.08 -10.63
CA PHE A 307 -2.24 23.67 -9.34
C PHE A 307 -3.28 23.41 -8.25
N LYS A 308 -4.57 23.42 -8.59
CA LYS A 308 -5.61 22.99 -7.67
C LYS A 308 -5.38 21.55 -7.20
N SER A 309 -5.03 20.65 -8.12
CA SER A 309 -4.76 19.24 -7.80
C SER A 309 -3.49 19.06 -6.94
N ILE A 310 -2.41 19.79 -7.25
CA ILE A 310 -1.19 19.80 -6.42
C ILE A 310 -1.50 20.28 -5.00
N ALA A 311 -2.27 21.36 -4.84
CA ALA A 311 -2.65 21.86 -3.53
C ALA A 311 -3.43 20.83 -2.70
N GLN A 312 -4.30 20.05 -3.34
CA GLN A 312 -5.02 18.94 -2.70
C GLN A 312 -4.10 17.78 -2.30
N MET A 313 -3.02 17.57 -3.06
CA MET A 313 -2.03 16.51 -2.82
C MET A 313 -0.96 16.88 -1.77
N ALA A 314 -0.72 18.18 -1.53
CA ALA A 314 0.35 18.67 -0.66
C ALA A 314 0.34 18.10 0.79
N PRO A 315 -0.82 17.95 1.47
CA PRO A 315 -0.84 17.32 2.78
C PRO A 315 -0.35 15.86 2.75
N ALA A 316 -0.65 15.13 1.68
CA ALA A 316 -0.26 13.74 1.52
C ALA A 316 1.26 13.61 1.32
N THR A 317 1.83 14.42 0.43
CA THR A 317 3.27 14.40 0.14
C THR A 317 4.11 14.80 1.37
N PHE A 318 3.59 15.70 2.20
CA PHE A 318 4.18 16.02 3.49
C PHE A 318 4.21 14.78 4.41
N ILE A 319 3.08 14.09 4.55
CA ILE A 319 2.98 12.89 5.37
C ILE A 319 3.93 11.77 4.88
N ILE A 320 4.04 11.55 3.56
CA ILE A 320 4.95 10.55 2.96
C ILE A 320 6.41 10.83 3.35
N GLY A 321 6.84 12.09 3.30
CA GLY A 321 8.17 12.51 3.71
C GLY A 321 8.44 12.23 5.18
N MET A 322 7.53 12.64 6.07
CA MET A 322 7.65 12.36 7.51
C MET A 322 7.67 10.88 7.85
N ALA A 323 6.87 10.08 7.16
CA ALA A 323 6.83 8.64 7.37
C ALA A 323 8.18 7.98 7.03
N THR A 324 8.82 8.43 5.95
CA THR A 324 10.12 7.92 5.51
C THR A 324 11.26 8.32 6.48
N THR A 325 11.10 9.42 7.22
CA THR A 325 12.02 9.84 8.29
C THR A 325 12.20 8.77 9.36
N VAL A 326 11.16 7.97 9.66
CA VAL A 326 11.24 6.89 10.65
C VAL A 326 12.36 5.91 10.29
N SER A 327 12.36 5.42 9.04
CA SER A 327 13.39 4.51 8.55
C SER A 327 14.79 5.14 8.54
N VAL A 328 14.89 6.45 8.29
CA VAL A 328 16.17 7.19 8.34
C VAL A 328 16.72 7.21 9.77
N ILE A 329 15.89 7.50 10.76
CA ILE A 329 16.31 7.51 12.18
C ILE A 329 16.75 6.12 12.61
N MET A 330 16.02 5.06 12.23
CA MET A 330 16.40 3.69 12.58
C MET A 330 17.73 3.27 11.97
N GLU A 331 18.01 3.70 10.75
CA GLU A 331 19.27 3.44 10.05
C GLU A 331 20.43 4.21 10.68
N GLN A 332 20.25 5.52 10.93
CA GLN A 332 21.27 6.36 11.58
C GLN A 332 21.56 5.91 13.03
N GLY A 333 20.54 5.43 13.74
CA GLY A 333 20.68 4.88 15.09
C GLY A 333 21.18 3.43 15.12
N GLN A 334 21.30 2.77 13.97
CA GLN A 334 21.75 1.37 13.84
C GLN A 334 20.96 0.39 14.74
N ILE A 335 19.64 0.61 14.87
CA ILE A 335 18.77 -0.20 15.73
C ILE A 335 17.94 -1.24 14.96
N GLN A 336 17.96 -1.23 13.61
CA GLN A 336 17.17 -2.15 12.78
C GLN A 336 17.53 -3.62 13.01
N ASP A 337 18.84 -3.91 12.98
CA ASP A 337 19.38 -5.26 13.16
C ASP A 337 19.16 -5.73 14.61
N THR A 338 19.31 -4.84 15.59
CA THR A 338 19.01 -5.09 17.01
C THR A 338 17.56 -5.50 17.24
N ILE A 339 16.59 -4.77 16.67
CA ILE A 339 15.17 -5.11 16.81
C ILE A 339 14.89 -6.46 16.14
N SER A 340 15.46 -6.69 14.96
CA SER A 340 15.32 -7.97 14.25
C SER A 340 15.91 -9.14 15.04
N HIS A 341 17.06 -8.94 15.69
CA HIS A 341 17.68 -9.90 16.59
C HIS A 341 16.82 -10.19 17.83
N GLY A 342 16.27 -9.15 18.46
CA GLY A 342 15.37 -9.31 19.61
C GLY A 342 14.10 -10.10 19.27
N LEU A 343 13.51 -9.84 18.10
CA LEU A 343 12.36 -10.63 17.62
C LEU A 343 12.74 -12.08 17.35
N ALA A 344 13.93 -12.32 16.79
CA ALA A 344 14.43 -13.66 16.58
C ALA A 344 14.59 -14.42 17.91
N GLN A 345 15.18 -13.78 18.93
CA GLN A 345 15.30 -14.37 20.26
C GLN A 345 13.93 -14.68 20.90
N ALA A 346 12.95 -13.79 20.73
CA ALA A 346 11.60 -13.97 21.29
C ALA A 346 10.84 -15.18 20.71
N LEU A 347 11.23 -15.66 19.52
CA LEU A 347 10.66 -16.86 18.90
C LEU A 347 11.38 -18.15 19.28
N SER A 348 12.58 -18.05 19.85
CA SER A 348 13.40 -19.21 20.21
C SER A 348 12.71 -20.07 21.27
N GLY A 349 12.68 -21.39 21.06
CA GLY A 349 12.04 -22.34 21.98
C GLY A 349 10.52 -22.47 21.86
N LEU A 350 9.86 -21.69 20.98
CA LEU A 350 8.44 -21.88 20.69
C LEU A 350 8.19 -23.15 19.85
N PRO A 351 7.04 -23.84 20.02
CA PRO A 351 6.63 -24.91 19.14
C PRO A 351 6.46 -24.43 17.69
N THR A 352 6.79 -25.26 16.70
CA THR A 352 6.81 -24.90 15.27
C THR A 352 5.60 -24.11 14.77
N TYR A 353 4.37 -24.55 15.08
CA TYR A 353 3.14 -23.81 14.69
C TYR A 353 3.04 -22.43 15.36
N ALA A 354 3.41 -22.32 16.63
CA ALA A 354 3.44 -21.05 17.35
C ALA A 354 4.54 -20.13 16.82
N SER A 355 5.70 -20.69 16.44
CA SER A 355 6.81 -19.97 15.82
C SER A 355 6.41 -19.35 14.49
N ALA A 356 5.66 -20.05 13.64
CA ALA A 356 5.19 -19.51 12.36
C ALA A 356 4.27 -18.29 12.55
N VAL A 357 3.26 -18.41 13.41
CA VAL A 357 2.33 -17.30 13.70
C VAL A 357 3.04 -16.18 14.45
N GLY A 358 3.90 -16.51 15.41
CA GLY A 358 4.72 -15.54 16.16
C GLY A 358 5.64 -14.75 15.24
N MET A 359 6.26 -15.39 14.25
CA MET A 359 7.08 -14.72 13.24
C MET A 359 6.24 -13.73 12.43
N SER A 360 5.04 -14.12 12.00
CA SER A 360 4.12 -13.21 11.30
C SER A 360 3.72 -12.01 12.15
N ILE A 361 3.43 -12.22 13.45
CA ILE A 361 3.09 -11.14 14.40
C ILE A 361 4.29 -10.21 14.62
N GLY A 362 5.50 -10.75 14.79
CA GLY A 362 6.72 -9.95 14.93
C GLY A 362 6.97 -9.08 13.69
N GLN A 363 6.76 -9.65 12.51
CA GLN A 363 6.88 -8.95 11.23
C GLN A 363 5.80 -7.88 11.05
N SER A 364 4.57 -8.12 11.53
CA SER A 364 3.52 -7.11 11.62
C SER A 364 3.91 -5.93 12.52
N GLY A 365 4.54 -6.19 13.66
CA GLY A 365 5.04 -5.15 14.56
C GLY A 365 6.15 -4.31 13.92
N LEU A 366 7.11 -4.97 13.26
CA LEU A 366 8.18 -4.29 12.52
C LEU A 366 7.65 -3.45 11.37
N ASN A 367 6.64 -3.93 10.65
CA ASN A 367 6.12 -3.21 9.49
C ASN A 367 5.60 -1.82 9.87
N LEU A 368 5.04 -1.65 11.07
CA LEU A 368 4.61 -0.33 11.58
C LEU A 368 5.75 0.70 11.68
N LEU A 369 6.99 0.22 11.81
CA LEU A 369 8.20 1.03 11.86
C LEU A 369 8.89 1.12 10.49
N ILE A 370 8.95 0.02 9.75
CA ILE A 370 9.62 -0.10 8.44
C ILE A 370 8.61 -0.59 7.39
N PRO A 371 7.73 0.29 6.89
CA PRO A 371 6.69 -0.05 5.91
C PRO A 371 7.25 -0.15 4.49
N SER A 372 8.08 -1.17 4.26
CA SER A 372 8.71 -1.43 2.97
C SER A 372 8.95 -2.92 2.81
N GLY A 373 8.18 -3.58 1.93
CA GLY A 373 8.36 -5.01 1.65
C GLY A 373 9.81 -5.37 1.31
N SER A 374 10.45 -4.65 0.39
CA SER A 374 11.86 -4.88 0.05
C SER A 374 12.82 -4.57 1.20
N GLY A 375 12.63 -3.44 1.89
CA GLY A 375 13.52 -3.03 2.98
C GLY A 375 13.45 -3.98 4.17
N GLN A 376 12.23 -4.36 4.55
CA GLN A 376 11.97 -5.30 5.64
C GLN A 376 12.42 -6.72 5.28
N ALA A 377 12.25 -7.16 4.03
CA ALA A 377 12.80 -8.44 3.56
C ALA A 377 14.32 -8.49 3.76
N MET A 378 15.03 -7.46 3.28
CA MET A 378 16.50 -7.38 3.38
C MET A 378 17.00 -7.26 4.82
N ALA A 379 16.24 -6.60 5.69
CA ALA A 379 16.62 -6.44 7.10
C ALA A 379 16.34 -7.68 7.95
N THR A 380 15.24 -8.40 7.68
CA THR A 380 14.71 -9.40 8.63
C THR A 380 14.87 -10.84 8.16
N LEU A 381 14.66 -11.13 6.87
CA LEU A 381 14.65 -12.51 6.38
C LEU A 381 15.97 -13.25 6.56
N PRO A 382 17.15 -12.62 6.40
CA PRO A 382 18.40 -13.33 6.62
C PRO A 382 18.60 -13.85 8.06
N VAL A 383 17.89 -13.28 9.03
CA VAL A 383 17.89 -13.73 10.43
C VAL A 383 16.73 -14.70 10.67
N MET A 384 15.56 -14.39 10.11
CA MET A 384 14.33 -15.14 10.33
C MET A 384 14.30 -16.48 9.59
N ILE A 385 14.97 -16.61 8.45
CA ILE A 385 15.06 -17.87 7.70
C ILE A 385 15.87 -18.91 8.50
N PRO A 386 17.14 -18.66 8.88
CA PRO A 386 17.92 -19.63 9.67
C PRO A 386 17.27 -19.96 11.02
N LEU A 387 16.67 -18.97 11.68
CA LEU A 387 15.90 -19.19 12.90
C LEU A 387 14.68 -20.08 12.63
N GLY A 388 13.95 -19.82 11.55
CA GLY A 388 12.83 -20.64 11.13
C GLY A 388 13.23 -22.09 10.95
N GLU A 389 14.34 -22.35 10.25
CA GLU A 389 14.89 -23.69 10.07
C GLU A 389 15.21 -24.38 11.40
N ALA A 390 15.82 -23.66 12.35
CA ALA A 390 16.07 -24.17 13.70
C ALA A 390 14.79 -24.48 14.48
N LEU A 391 13.67 -23.83 14.15
CA LEU A 391 12.34 -24.05 14.74
C LEU A 391 11.48 -25.06 13.93
N GLY A 392 12.05 -25.69 12.90
CA GLY A 392 11.37 -26.67 12.05
C GLY A 392 10.50 -26.06 10.95
N LEU A 393 10.70 -24.79 10.60
CA LEU A 393 10.05 -24.11 9.49
C LEU A 393 10.95 -24.12 8.26
N SER A 394 10.38 -24.38 7.09
CA SER A 394 11.11 -24.21 5.83
C SER A 394 11.34 -22.72 5.53
N PRO A 395 12.32 -22.37 4.67
CA PRO A 395 12.47 -21.00 4.18
C PRO A 395 11.20 -20.44 3.52
N GLN A 396 10.42 -21.29 2.83
CA GLN A 396 9.13 -20.88 2.24
C GLN A 396 8.11 -20.43 3.29
N ILE A 397 8.03 -21.14 4.42
CA ILE A 397 7.13 -20.80 5.52
C ILE A 397 7.58 -19.50 6.20
N SER A 398 8.89 -19.32 6.41
CA SER A 398 9.44 -18.07 6.96
C SER A 398 9.13 -16.86 6.06
N ILE A 399 9.27 -17.03 4.74
CA ILE A 399 8.93 -15.98 3.76
C ILE A 399 7.43 -15.72 3.73
N LEU A 400 6.58 -16.75 3.84
CA LEU A 400 5.13 -16.58 3.94
C LEU A 400 4.73 -15.84 5.23
N ALA A 401 5.34 -16.17 6.37
CA ALA A 401 5.09 -15.49 7.64
C ALA A 401 5.47 -14.00 7.57
N PHE A 402 6.65 -13.70 7.01
CA PHE A 402 7.08 -12.34 6.68
C PHE A 402 6.07 -11.61 5.79
N GLN A 403 5.71 -12.24 4.66
CA GLN A 403 4.80 -11.68 3.68
C GLN A 403 3.44 -11.31 4.30
N ILE A 404 2.88 -12.19 5.14
CA ILE A 404 1.61 -11.91 5.84
C ILE A 404 1.78 -10.74 6.81
N GLY A 405 2.90 -10.72 7.54
CA GLY A 405 3.21 -9.71 8.54
C GLY A 405 3.30 -8.30 7.95
N ASP A 406 4.11 -8.13 6.91
CA ASP A 406 4.25 -6.91 6.10
C ASP A 406 2.93 -6.57 5.37
N GLY A 407 2.45 -7.51 4.56
CA GLY A 407 1.40 -7.26 3.58
C GLY A 407 0.05 -6.87 4.18
N VAL A 408 -0.45 -7.59 5.19
CA VAL A 408 -1.79 -7.34 5.73
C VAL A 408 -1.83 -6.08 6.59
N THR A 409 -0.74 -5.76 7.30
CA THR A 409 -0.67 -4.57 8.15
C THR A 409 -0.54 -3.27 7.36
N ASN A 410 -0.08 -3.35 6.11
CA ASN A 410 -0.10 -2.22 5.17
C ASN A 410 -1.50 -1.60 4.96
N LEU A 411 -2.59 -2.30 5.32
CA LEU A 411 -3.95 -1.73 5.30
C LEU A 411 -4.17 -0.60 6.29
N PHE A 412 -3.42 -0.54 7.39
CA PHE A 412 -3.65 0.45 8.45
C PHE A 412 -2.38 1.16 8.90
N ASN A 413 -1.28 0.97 8.18
CA ASN A 413 0.02 1.49 8.56
C ASN A 413 0.14 3.00 8.22
N PRO A 414 0.20 3.91 9.22
CA PRO A 414 0.29 5.34 8.97
C PRO A 414 1.64 5.76 8.36
N SER A 415 2.66 4.93 8.52
CA SER A 415 4.01 5.14 7.98
C SER A 415 4.11 4.67 6.52
N LEU A 416 3.12 3.98 5.98
CA LEU A 416 3.13 3.56 4.58
C LEU A 416 2.72 4.73 3.66
N GLY A 417 3.71 5.38 3.06
CA GLY A 417 3.51 6.53 2.19
C GLY A 417 2.48 6.30 1.08
N GLY A 418 2.51 5.13 0.43
CA GLY A 418 1.54 4.76 -0.60
C GLY A 418 0.09 4.76 -0.10
N LEU A 419 -0.18 4.27 1.12
CA LEU A 419 -1.53 4.23 1.68
C LEU A 419 -2.05 5.65 1.91
N VAL A 420 -1.23 6.50 2.52
CA VAL A 420 -1.61 7.89 2.78
C VAL A 420 -1.86 8.63 1.48
N ALA A 421 -1.00 8.44 0.47
CA ALA A 421 -1.16 9.04 -0.85
C ALA A 421 -2.51 8.69 -1.49
N MET A 422 -2.82 7.38 -1.54
CA MET A 422 -4.05 6.89 -2.13
C MET A 422 -5.29 7.39 -1.38
N LEU A 423 -5.27 7.34 -0.04
CA LEU A 423 -6.38 7.85 0.78
C LEU A 423 -6.61 9.34 0.54
N SER A 424 -5.54 10.12 0.40
CA SER A 424 -5.62 11.56 0.14
C SER A 424 -6.20 11.86 -1.25
N LEU A 425 -5.81 11.12 -2.29
CA LEU A 425 -6.45 11.20 -3.62
C LEU A 425 -7.94 10.85 -3.58
N CYS A 426 -8.30 9.87 -2.74
CA CYS A 426 -9.68 9.48 -2.52
C CYS A 426 -10.44 10.45 -1.59
N ARG A 427 -9.78 11.48 -1.05
CA ARG A 427 -10.30 12.40 -0.01
C ARG A 427 -10.85 11.69 1.22
N VAL A 428 -10.21 10.58 1.60
CA VAL A 428 -10.54 9.80 2.79
C VAL A 428 -9.57 10.14 3.93
N PRO A 429 -10.05 10.72 5.04
CA PRO A 429 -9.26 10.88 6.24
C PRO A 429 -8.85 9.52 6.83
N PHE A 430 -7.61 9.42 7.28
CA PHE A 430 -7.05 8.18 7.82
C PHE A 430 -7.83 7.65 9.03
N ASP A 431 -8.32 8.51 9.93
CA ASP A 431 -9.10 8.08 11.09
C ASP A 431 -10.42 7.39 10.70
N ARG A 432 -11.03 7.82 9.60
CA ARG A 432 -12.23 7.20 9.01
C ARG A 432 -11.88 5.88 8.35
N TRP A 433 -10.76 5.85 7.62
CA TRP A 433 -10.24 4.63 7.03
C TRP A 433 -9.97 3.55 8.07
N LEU A 434 -9.32 3.88 9.20
CA LEU A 434 -9.06 2.92 10.27
C LEU A 434 -10.33 2.26 10.82
N ARG A 435 -11.44 2.98 10.93
CA ARG A 435 -12.72 2.41 11.39
C ARG A 435 -13.26 1.35 10.43
N PHE A 436 -12.97 1.51 9.14
CA PHE A 436 -13.34 0.56 8.11
C PHE A 436 -12.34 -0.60 8.03
N ALA A 437 -11.04 -0.30 8.02
CA ALA A 437 -9.96 -1.23 7.72
C ALA A 437 -9.55 -2.12 8.90
N LEU A 438 -9.48 -1.62 10.13
CA LEU A 438 -9.03 -2.40 11.30
C LEU A 438 -9.80 -3.72 11.54
N PRO A 439 -11.15 -3.74 11.57
CA PRO A 439 -11.86 -5.01 11.75
C PRO A 439 -11.60 -5.98 10.60
N LEU A 440 -11.49 -5.48 9.36
CA LEU A 440 -11.15 -6.26 8.19
C LEU A 440 -9.73 -6.84 8.27
N THR A 441 -8.74 -6.06 8.69
CA THR A 441 -7.36 -6.52 8.89
C THR A 441 -7.32 -7.70 9.86
N GLY A 442 -8.08 -7.65 10.95
CA GLY A 442 -8.18 -8.78 11.88
C GLY A 442 -8.69 -10.06 11.20
N MET A 443 -9.76 -9.94 10.39
CA MET A 443 -10.29 -11.08 9.62
C MET A 443 -9.28 -11.62 8.60
N LEU A 444 -8.55 -10.73 7.93
CA LEU A 444 -7.52 -11.09 6.95
C LEU A 444 -6.30 -11.77 7.60
N LEU A 445 -5.85 -11.28 8.75
CA LEU A 445 -4.76 -11.92 9.51
C LEU A 445 -5.15 -13.33 9.93
N VAL A 446 -6.36 -13.54 10.43
CA VAL A 446 -6.86 -14.87 10.78
C VAL A 446 -6.88 -15.78 9.55
N TRP A 447 -7.41 -15.31 8.42
CA TRP A 447 -7.41 -16.07 7.16
C TRP A 447 -5.99 -16.43 6.71
N ALA A 448 -5.08 -15.46 6.73
CA ALA A 448 -3.70 -15.64 6.32
C ALA A 448 -2.94 -16.60 7.26
N TRP A 449 -3.18 -16.52 8.57
CA TRP A 449 -2.60 -17.46 9.55
C TRP A 449 -3.16 -18.86 9.40
N VAL A 450 -4.43 -19.05 9.03
CA VAL A 450 -4.94 -20.38 8.67
C VAL A 450 -4.16 -20.93 7.47
N GLY A 451 -3.94 -20.12 6.43
CA GLY A 451 -3.08 -20.50 5.30
C GLY A 451 -1.64 -20.84 5.71
N LEU A 452 -1.06 -20.08 6.62
CA LEU A 452 0.28 -20.30 7.17
C LEU A 452 0.36 -21.61 7.98
N LEU A 453 -0.62 -21.90 8.83
CA LEU A 453 -0.69 -23.13 9.61
C LEU A 453 -0.89 -24.35 8.70
N VAL A 454 -1.68 -24.22 7.63
CA VAL A 454 -1.80 -25.25 6.58
C VAL A 454 -0.45 -25.46 5.92
N ALA A 455 0.31 -24.40 5.63
CA ALA A 455 1.66 -24.49 5.07
C ALA A 455 2.59 -25.34 5.95
N VAL A 456 2.56 -25.11 7.27
CA VAL A 456 3.31 -25.91 8.25
C VAL A 456 2.85 -27.37 8.22
N ALA A 457 1.54 -27.62 8.24
CA ALA A 457 0.98 -28.96 8.31
C ALA A 457 1.31 -29.83 7.08
N ILE A 458 1.40 -29.23 5.90
CA ILE A 458 1.72 -29.95 4.65
C ILE A 458 3.22 -30.01 4.35
N GLY A 459 4.07 -29.44 5.21
CA GLY A 459 5.51 -29.36 4.98
C GLY A 459 5.89 -28.52 3.76
N TYR A 460 5.20 -27.38 3.57
CA TYR A 460 5.39 -26.49 2.43
C TYR A 460 6.85 -26.03 2.30
N SER A 461 7.50 -26.27 1.15
CA SER A 461 8.95 -26.08 0.94
C SER A 461 9.31 -25.57 -0.45
#